data_AF-A0A9D8TIP3-F1
#
_entry.id   AF-A0A9D8TIP3-F1
#
_cell.length_a   1.000
_cell.length_b   1.000
_cell.length_c   1.000
_cell.angle_alpha   90.00
_cell.angle_beta   90.00
_cell.angle_gamma   90.00
#
_symmetry.space_group_name_H-M   'P 1'
#
loop_
_entity.id
_entity.type
_entity.pdbx_description
1 polymer ?
#
loop_
_entity_poly.entity_id
_entity_poly.type
_entity_poly.pdbx_seq_one_letter_code
_entity_poly.pdbx_strand_id
1 'polypeptide(L)'
;NKYYVYPNSMPANSSIYTCRVPADVDCGQTINLVINPAYLLPKKDQAFKVSHADLSIEGNINRNIIDLQQEYPSMDISCYAASIADEDLRQNILSQLRKQLEGKSEMEAANAILHFVQEGFAYKTDGQQFGQGVEKCFFFDELLYFPFCDCEDRSIFFAYLVKEILGLDVLLVGYPGHECTAVALSEAPQRHTSLNYKGKNYYICDPTYMGADVGMCMPKYVNVNPEVEEWY
;
A
#
# COMPACT_ATOMS: atom_id res chain seq x y z
N ASN A 1 -11.51 2.39 8.20
CA ASN A 1 -11.97 2.80 9.55
C ASN A 1 -11.62 4.25 9.82
N LYS A 2 -12.59 5.08 10.21
CA LYS A 2 -12.37 6.49 10.61
C LYS A 2 -12.43 6.62 12.13
N TYR A 3 -11.42 7.26 12.71
CA TYR A 3 -11.32 7.49 14.15
C TYR A 3 -11.79 8.89 14.51
N TYR A 4 -12.53 8.96 15.62
CA TYR A 4 -13.19 10.15 16.09
C TYR A 4 -12.90 10.35 17.58
N VAL A 5 -12.74 11.59 18.02
CA VAL A 5 -12.57 11.92 19.45
C VAL A 5 -13.93 12.22 20.08
N TYR A 6 -14.27 11.54 21.17
CA TYR A 6 -15.43 11.87 21.99
C TYR A 6 -15.14 11.70 23.50
N PRO A 7 -15.44 12.70 24.36
CA PRO A 7 -15.87 14.06 24.03
C PRO A 7 -14.71 14.86 23.40
N ASN A 8 -14.99 16.01 22.76
CA ASN A 8 -14.01 16.88 22.08
C ASN A 8 -12.87 17.44 22.97
N SER A 9 -12.73 16.97 24.21
CA SER A 9 -11.64 17.25 25.14
C SER A 9 -11.31 16.00 25.96
N MET A 10 -10.07 15.50 25.87
CA MET A 10 -9.62 14.35 26.65
C MET A 10 -8.63 14.79 27.74
N PRO A 11 -8.85 14.42 29.02
CA PRO A 11 -7.85 14.56 30.09
C PRO A 11 -6.54 13.85 29.74
N ALA A 12 -5.42 14.32 30.29
CA ALA A 12 -4.07 13.81 29.99
C ALA A 12 -3.86 12.29 30.25
N ASN A 13 -4.69 11.66 31.08
CA ASN A 13 -4.64 10.23 31.40
C ASN A 13 -5.89 9.47 30.93
N SER A 14 -6.33 9.72 29.70
CA SER A 14 -7.48 9.03 29.12
C SER A 14 -7.07 7.77 28.36
N SER A 15 -7.85 6.71 28.48
CA SER A 15 -7.74 5.52 27.63
C SER A 15 -8.55 5.72 26.35
N ILE A 16 -8.02 5.26 25.22
CA ILE A 16 -8.72 5.29 23.92
C ILE A 16 -9.43 3.95 23.75
N TYR A 17 -10.70 4.01 23.35
CA TYR A 17 -11.51 2.83 23.02
C TYR A 17 -12.10 3.01 21.62
N THR A 18 -12.17 1.93 20.85
CA THR A 18 -12.90 1.89 19.59
C THR A 18 -14.32 1.39 19.84
N CYS A 19 -15.32 2.01 19.21
CA CYS A 19 -16.71 1.59 19.30
C CYS A 19 -17.38 1.68 17.92
N ARG A 20 -18.44 0.89 17.71
CA ARG A 20 -19.29 1.06 16.54
C ARG A 20 -20.17 2.29 16.76
N VAL A 21 -19.96 3.32 15.95
CA VAL A 21 -20.73 4.55 15.99
C VAL A 21 -22.06 4.35 15.25
N PRO A 22 -23.22 4.68 15.84
CA PRO A 22 -24.51 4.68 15.14
C PRO A 22 -24.50 5.57 13.89
N ALA A 23 -25.32 5.26 12.89
CA ALA A 23 -25.32 6.01 11.62
C ALA A 23 -25.84 7.45 11.74
N ASP A 24 -26.52 7.77 12.84
CA ASP A 24 -27.29 9.00 13.07
C ASP A 24 -26.70 9.92 14.15
N VAL A 25 -25.46 9.69 14.57
CA VAL A 25 -24.78 10.54 15.57
C VAL A 25 -23.69 11.40 14.94
N ASP A 26 -23.50 12.60 15.51
CA ASP A 26 -22.37 13.47 15.18
C ASP A 26 -21.07 12.82 15.64
N CYS A 27 -20.26 12.38 14.68
CA CYS A 27 -18.98 11.74 14.94
C CYS A 27 -17.90 12.74 15.39
N GLY A 28 -18.15 14.05 15.41
CA GLY A 28 -17.14 15.03 15.79
C GLY A 28 -15.98 15.11 14.79
N GLN A 29 -14.76 15.37 15.28
CA GLN A 29 -13.58 15.56 14.42
C GLN A 29 -12.86 14.25 14.12
N THR A 30 -12.45 14.08 12.87
CA THR A 30 -11.58 12.97 12.44
C THR A 30 -10.17 13.14 12.99
N ILE A 31 -9.58 12.05 13.49
CA ILE A 31 -8.16 12.00 13.85
C ILE A 31 -7.37 11.51 12.65
N ASN A 32 -6.32 12.23 12.28
CA ASN A 32 -5.34 11.74 11.32
C ASN A 32 -4.34 10.81 12.03
N LEU A 33 -4.36 9.54 11.66
CA LEU A 33 -3.45 8.52 12.18
C LEU A 33 -2.30 8.19 11.19
N VAL A 34 -2.15 8.98 10.13
CA VAL A 34 -1.01 8.86 9.21
C VAL A 34 0.30 9.12 9.96
N ILE A 35 1.25 8.21 9.78
CA ILE A 35 2.59 8.32 10.36
C ILE A 35 3.45 9.15 9.42
N ASN A 36 3.55 10.46 9.63
CA ASN A 36 4.44 11.32 8.87
C ASN A 36 4.74 12.61 9.66
N PRO A 37 5.98 12.86 10.13
CA PRO A 37 7.22 12.13 9.83
C PRO A 37 7.36 10.79 10.56
N ALA A 38 8.34 10.00 10.14
CA ALA A 38 8.69 8.69 10.69
C ALA A 38 8.97 8.70 12.20
N TYR A 39 8.80 7.54 12.83
CA TYR A 39 9.07 7.39 14.26
C TYR A 39 10.56 7.39 14.57
N LEU A 40 10.90 7.94 15.74
CA LEU A 40 12.26 7.88 16.30
C LEU A 40 12.32 6.79 17.37
N LEU A 41 12.41 5.52 16.94
CA LEU A 41 12.57 4.36 17.82
C LEU A 41 14.02 3.84 17.78
N PRO A 42 14.54 3.26 18.88
CA PRO A 42 15.82 2.56 18.85
C PRO A 42 15.86 1.51 17.74
N LYS A 43 16.98 1.34 17.05
CA LYS A 43 17.11 0.33 15.99
C LYS A 43 17.27 -1.07 16.59
N LYS A 44 16.42 -1.99 16.15
CA LYS A 44 16.54 -3.44 16.39
C LYS A 44 16.41 -4.15 15.06
N ASP A 45 17.53 -4.31 14.38
CA ASP A 45 17.58 -4.74 12.99
C ASP A 45 17.16 -6.20 12.80
N GLN A 46 16.33 -6.44 11.80
CA GLN A 46 16.09 -7.76 11.24
C GLN A 46 16.31 -7.71 9.73
N ALA A 47 17.19 -8.57 9.22
CA ALA A 47 17.49 -8.61 7.79
C ALA A 47 16.32 -9.16 6.97
N PHE A 48 16.15 -8.62 5.75
CA PHE A 48 15.27 -9.17 4.72
C PHE A 48 15.99 -9.20 3.37
N LYS A 49 15.50 -10.07 2.48
CA LYS A 49 15.90 -10.09 1.07
C LYS A 49 14.74 -10.58 0.23
N VAL A 50 14.41 -9.84 -0.82
CA VAL A 50 13.37 -10.18 -1.79
C VAL A 50 13.95 -10.01 -3.19
N SER A 51 13.75 -11.00 -4.05
CA SER A 51 14.25 -10.96 -5.42
C SER A 51 13.25 -11.60 -6.37
N HIS A 52 13.02 -10.97 -7.51
CA HIS A 52 12.30 -11.55 -8.63
C HIS A 52 12.84 -10.98 -9.95
N ALA A 53 13.11 -11.87 -10.92
CA ALA A 53 13.79 -11.55 -12.17
C ALA A 53 15.08 -10.73 -11.91
N ASP A 54 15.22 -9.57 -12.54
CA ASP A 54 16.39 -8.69 -12.42
C ASP A 54 16.31 -7.71 -11.24
N LEU A 55 15.20 -7.71 -10.48
CA LEU A 55 15.02 -6.83 -9.32
C LEU A 55 15.26 -7.57 -8.02
N SER A 56 16.07 -6.97 -7.16
CA SER A 56 16.37 -7.44 -5.81
C SER A 56 16.44 -6.27 -4.85
N ILE A 57 15.88 -6.46 -3.66
CA ILE A 57 16.02 -5.55 -2.53
C ILE A 57 16.49 -6.35 -1.31
N GLU A 58 17.40 -5.76 -0.56
CA GLU A 58 17.84 -6.31 0.73
C GLU A 58 18.13 -5.16 1.70
N GLY A 59 18.00 -5.43 2.99
CA GLY A 59 18.19 -4.42 4.01
C GLY A 59 17.84 -4.95 5.39
N ASN A 60 17.59 -4.03 6.32
CA ASN A 60 17.13 -4.36 7.66
C ASN A 60 15.88 -3.54 7.98
N ILE A 61 14.83 -4.21 8.45
CA ILE A 61 13.68 -3.56 9.08
C ILE A 61 14.01 -3.28 10.55
N ASN A 62 13.45 -2.21 11.13
CA ASN A 62 13.50 -1.98 12.57
C ASN A 62 12.35 -2.72 13.29
N ARG A 63 12.66 -3.77 14.03
CA ARG A 63 11.67 -4.56 14.78
C ARG A 63 10.83 -3.75 15.77
N ASN A 64 11.38 -2.67 16.34
CA ASN A 64 10.62 -1.84 17.26
C ASN A 64 9.51 -1.06 16.53
N ILE A 65 9.71 -0.72 15.25
CA ILE A 65 8.66 -0.11 14.40
C ILE A 65 7.58 -1.16 14.09
N ILE A 66 7.99 -2.37 13.74
CA ILE A 66 7.04 -3.47 13.47
C ILE A 66 6.21 -3.84 14.70
N ASP A 67 6.83 -3.87 15.89
CA ASP A 67 6.13 -4.15 17.14
C ASP A 67 5.11 -3.04 17.47
N LEU A 68 5.38 -1.78 17.11
CA LEU A 68 4.41 -0.68 17.21
C LEU A 68 3.29 -0.79 16.18
N GLN A 69 3.61 -1.12 14.93
CA GLN A 69 2.65 -1.23 13.82
C GLN A 69 1.62 -2.35 14.05
N GLN A 70 2.05 -3.46 14.66
CA GLN A 70 1.15 -4.57 15.01
C GLN A 70 0.05 -4.18 16.00
N GLU A 71 0.33 -3.23 16.89
CA GLU A 71 -0.63 -2.71 17.87
C GLU A 71 -1.30 -1.40 17.39
N TYR A 72 -1.00 -0.97 16.17
CA TYR A 72 -1.52 0.29 15.63
C TYR A 72 -2.99 0.15 15.22
N PRO A 73 -3.85 1.14 15.49
CA PRO A 73 -5.26 1.06 15.12
C PRO A 73 -5.45 0.92 13.61
N SER A 74 -6.37 0.05 13.18
CA SER A 74 -6.66 -0.18 11.76
C SER A 74 -7.21 1.07 11.06
N MET A 75 -6.65 1.53 9.95
CA MET A 75 -7.08 2.76 9.27
C MET A 75 -7.79 2.50 7.94
N ASP A 76 -8.14 3.55 7.19
CA ASP A 76 -8.44 3.45 5.75
C ASP A 76 -7.14 3.10 4.99
N ILE A 77 -7.21 2.34 3.89
CA ILE A 77 -6.03 1.84 3.13
C ILE A 77 -5.16 3.01 2.66
N SER A 78 -5.79 4.09 2.16
CA SER A 78 -5.11 5.35 1.84
C SER A 78 -4.23 5.92 2.97
N CYS A 79 -4.60 5.76 4.25
CA CYS A 79 -3.78 6.20 5.37
C CYS A 79 -2.53 5.33 5.57
N TYR A 80 -2.61 4.03 5.30
CA TYR A 80 -1.44 3.15 5.32
C TYR A 80 -0.47 3.51 4.19
N ALA A 81 -0.98 3.77 2.98
CA ALA A 81 -0.17 4.22 1.85
C ALA A 81 0.51 5.58 2.11
N ALA A 82 -0.20 6.52 2.75
CA ALA A 82 0.32 7.83 3.10
C ALA A 82 1.33 7.81 4.27
N SER A 83 1.31 6.75 5.09
CA SER A 83 2.19 6.64 6.27
C SER A 83 3.60 6.25 5.86
N ILE A 84 4.60 6.87 6.48
CA ILE A 84 6.03 6.59 6.38
C ILE A 84 6.56 6.33 7.79
N ALA A 85 6.67 5.05 8.17
CA ALA A 85 7.10 4.67 9.52
C ALA A 85 8.63 4.60 9.69
N ASP A 86 9.35 4.14 8.66
CA ASP A 86 10.81 4.10 8.58
C ASP A 86 11.31 4.73 7.27
N GLU A 87 11.77 5.99 7.36
CA GLU A 87 12.29 6.73 6.20
C GLU A 87 13.61 6.13 5.67
N ASP A 88 14.50 5.68 6.57
CA ASP A 88 15.80 5.13 6.20
C ASP A 88 15.63 3.85 5.36
N LEU A 89 14.72 2.97 5.79
CA LEU A 89 14.37 1.74 5.07
C LEU A 89 13.82 2.05 3.67
N ARG A 90 12.89 3.01 3.57
CA ARG A 90 12.32 3.43 2.28
C ARG A 90 13.38 3.96 1.34
N GLN A 91 14.23 4.87 1.80
CA GLN A 91 15.31 5.42 0.97
C GLN A 91 16.32 4.34 0.53
N ASN A 92 16.61 3.38 1.40
CA ASN A 92 17.47 2.24 1.06
C ASN A 92 16.87 1.38 -0.08
N ILE A 93 15.57 1.08 -0.02
CA ILE A 93 14.87 0.31 -1.05
C ILE A 93 14.77 1.10 -2.36
N LEU A 94 14.36 2.37 -2.29
CA LEU A 94 14.24 3.24 -3.46
C LEU A 94 15.58 3.39 -4.19
N SER A 95 16.69 3.54 -3.45
CA SER A 95 18.04 3.63 -4.03
C SER A 95 18.43 2.37 -4.81
N GLN A 96 18.15 1.18 -4.25
CA GLN A 96 18.42 -0.09 -4.90
C GLN A 96 17.62 -0.25 -6.19
N LEU A 97 16.31 0.00 -6.15
CA LEU A 97 15.44 -0.20 -7.30
C LEU A 97 15.69 0.84 -8.40
N ARG A 98 15.92 2.12 -8.06
CA ARG A 98 16.28 3.16 -9.04
C ARG A 98 17.51 2.76 -9.86
N LYS A 99 18.53 2.20 -9.21
CA LYS A 99 19.74 1.72 -9.89
C LYS A 99 19.45 0.55 -10.83
N GLN A 100 18.60 -0.38 -10.43
CA GLN A 100 18.27 -1.58 -11.23
C GLN A 100 17.31 -1.29 -12.40
N LEU A 101 16.57 -0.18 -12.31
CA LEU A 101 15.63 0.27 -13.35
C LEU A 101 16.26 1.30 -14.30
N GLU A 102 17.52 1.66 -14.12
CA GLU A 102 18.22 2.64 -14.94
C GLU A 102 18.19 2.26 -16.44
N GLY A 103 17.82 3.21 -17.29
CA GLY A 103 17.76 3.03 -18.74
C GLY A 103 16.49 2.35 -19.27
N LYS A 104 15.58 1.88 -18.41
CA LYS A 104 14.26 1.39 -18.84
C LYS A 104 13.33 2.55 -19.21
N SER A 105 12.45 2.32 -20.19
CA SER A 105 11.32 3.21 -20.45
C SER A 105 10.32 3.21 -19.30
N GLU A 106 9.41 4.19 -19.27
CA GLU A 106 8.34 4.28 -18.26
C GLU A 106 7.52 2.98 -18.17
N MET A 107 7.08 2.45 -19.33
CA MET A 107 6.30 1.22 -19.43
C MET A 107 7.09 -0.01 -18.95
N GLU A 108 8.34 -0.14 -19.36
CA GLU A 108 9.21 -1.26 -18.95
C GLU A 108 9.52 -1.21 -17.45
N ALA A 109 9.73 -0.01 -16.90
CA ALA A 109 9.99 0.16 -15.48
C ALA A 109 8.73 -0.12 -14.64
N ALA A 110 7.56 0.36 -15.07
CA ALA A 110 6.30 0.09 -14.39
C ALA A 110 5.96 -1.41 -14.39
N ASN A 111 6.12 -2.11 -15.53
CA ASN A 111 5.96 -3.56 -15.60
C ASN A 111 6.99 -4.31 -14.76
N ALA A 112 8.26 -3.87 -14.74
CA ALA A 112 9.28 -4.51 -13.92
C ALA A 112 8.96 -4.42 -12.42
N ILE A 113 8.52 -3.25 -11.94
CA ILE A 113 8.06 -3.08 -10.56
C ILE A 113 6.82 -3.95 -10.31
N LEU A 114 5.85 -3.96 -11.22
CA LEU A 114 4.61 -4.73 -11.07
C LEU A 114 4.89 -6.23 -10.93
N HIS A 115 5.68 -6.81 -11.83
CA HIS A 115 6.06 -8.22 -11.77
C HIS A 115 6.89 -8.56 -10.53
N PHE A 116 7.77 -7.65 -10.10
CA PHE A 116 8.51 -7.83 -8.86
C PHE A 116 7.59 -7.90 -7.63
N VAL A 117 6.55 -7.08 -7.56
CA VAL A 117 5.57 -7.15 -6.46
C VAL A 117 4.67 -8.40 -6.57
N GLN A 118 4.27 -8.78 -7.79
CA GLN A 118 3.46 -9.97 -8.02
C GLN A 118 4.16 -11.24 -7.54
N GLU A 119 5.43 -11.42 -7.92
CA GLU A 119 6.15 -12.70 -7.77
C GLU A 119 7.27 -12.67 -6.70
N GLY A 120 7.69 -11.51 -6.23
CA GLY A 120 8.66 -11.38 -5.14
C GLY A 120 8.10 -11.75 -3.77
N PHE A 121 6.77 -11.70 -3.61
CA PHE A 121 6.10 -11.93 -2.33
C PHE A 121 5.13 -13.11 -2.42
N ALA A 122 5.06 -13.92 -1.37
CA ALA A 122 4.12 -15.02 -1.30
C ALA A 122 2.71 -14.52 -0.92
N TYR A 123 1.67 -15.12 -1.48
CA TYR A 123 0.29 -14.68 -1.26
C TYR A 123 -0.46 -15.56 -0.26
N LYS A 124 -1.14 -14.94 0.71
CA LYS A 124 -2.22 -15.51 1.53
C LYS A 124 -3.12 -14.38 1.99
N THR A 125 -4.43 -14.64 2.04
CA THR A 125 -5.38 -13.72 2.68
C THR A 125 -5.09 -13.60 4.17
N ASP A 126 -5.40 -12.48 4.78
CA ASP A 126 -5.27 -12.31 6.24
C ASP A 126 -5.96 -13.40 7.06
N GLY A 127 -7.16 -13.82 6.65
CA GLY A 127 -7.89 -14.91 7.29
C GLY A 127 -7.13 -16.24 7.34
N GLN A 128 -6.21 -16.47 6.39
CA GLN A 128 -5.34 -17.65 6.33
C GLN A 128 -4.05 -17.47 7.13
N GLN A 129 -3.53 -16.25 7.22
CA GLN A 129 -2.27 -15.95 7.92
C GLN A 129 -2.48 -15.72 9.42
N PHE A 130 -3.46 -14.90 9.79
CA PHE A 130 -3.69 -14.44 11.16
C PHE A 130 -4.93 -15.07 11.82
N GLY A 131 -5.78 -15.75 11.04
CA GLY A 131 -6.96 -16.47 11.53
C GLY A 131 -8.26 -15.92 10.96
N GLN A 132 -9.30 -16.76 10.90
CA GLN A 132 -10.56 -16.44 10.24
C GLN A 132 -11.23 -15.20 10.85
N GLY A 133 -11.64 -14.25 10.00
CA GLY A 133 -12.29 -13.00 10.41
C GLY A 133 -11.33 -11.89 10.83
N VAL A 134 -10.02 -12.09 10.69
CA VAL A 134 -9.01 -11.03 10.83
C VAL A 134 -8.80 -10.35 9.48
N GLU A 135 -8.77 -9.02 9.52
CA GLU A 135 -8.32 -8.13 8.46
C GLU A 135 -7.16 -7.29 9.02
N LYS A 136 -6.01 -7.32 8.36
CA LYS A 136 -4.77 -6.67 8.74
C LYS A 136 -4.05 -6.15 7.48
N CYS A 137 -4.50 -4.98 7.03
CA CYS A 137 -3.74 -4.15 6.10
C CYS A 137 -2.35 -3.80 6.68
N PHE A 138 -1.31 -3.93 5.85
CA PHE A 138 0.08 -3.66 6.22
C PHE A 138 0.51 -2.22 5.94
N PHE A 139 1.40 -1.73 6.80
CA PHE A 139 2.32 -0.67 6.40
C PHE A 139 3.37 -1.21 5.41
N PHE A 140 3.99 -0.32 4.64
CA PHE A 140 5.07 -0.65 3.71
C PHE A 140 6.16 -1.55 4.33
N ASP A 141 6.53 -1.29 5.58
CA ASP A 141 7.57 -1.98 6.34
C ASP A 141 7.14 -3.41 6.74
N GLU A 142 5.85 -3.61 7.06
CA GLU A 142 5.30 -4.89 7.48
C GLU A 142 5.26 -5.91 6.33
N LEU A 143 5.10 -5.45 5.09
CA LEU A 143 5.19 -6.31 3.90
C LEU A 143 6.58 -6.94 3.72
N LEU A 144 7.63 -6.33 4.28
CA LEU A 144 9.00 -6.87 4.29
C LEU A 144 9.27 -7.76 5.51
N TYR A 145 8.36 -7.78 6.49
CA TYR A 145 8.45 -8.57 7.71
C TYR A 145 7.67 -9.88 7.66
N PHE A 146 6.40 -9.79 7.25
CA PHE A 146 5.51 -10.96 7.24
C PHE A 146 5.81 -11.88 6.06
N PRO A 147 5.62 -13.20 6.24
CA PRO A 147 5.95 -14.18 5.19
C PRO A 147 4.93 -14.20 4.04
N PHE A 148 3.73 -13.67 4.22
CA PHE A 148 2.70 -13.56 3.19
C PHE A 148 2.02 -12.19 3.27
N CYS A 149 1.52 -11.74 2.13
CA CYS A 149 0.73 -10.51 1.96
C CYS A 149 -0.40 -10.75 0.94
N ASP A 150 -1.46 -9.95 0.99
CA ASP A 150 -2.57 -10.02 0.03
C ASP A 150 -2.75 -8.72 -0.78
N CYS A 151 -3.98 -8.36 -1.15
CA CYS A 151 -4.21 -7.46 -2.27
C CYS A 151 -3.91 -6.00 -1.95
N GLU A 152 -4.34 -5.51 -0.79
CA GLU A 152 -4.13 -4.15 -0.33
C GLU A 152 -2.66 -3.90 0.03
N ASP A 153 -1.99 -4.86 0.66
CA ASP A 153 -0.59 -4.74 1.04
C ASP A 153 0.30 -4.54 -0.19
N ARG A 154 0.07 -5.37 -1.21
CA ARG A 154 0.76 -5.30 -2.50
C ARG A 154 0.44 -4.00 -3.23
N SER A 155 -0.79 -3.53 -3.14
CA SER A 155 -1.24 -2.28 -3.77
C SER A 155 -0.58 -1.07 -3.14
N ILE A 156 -0.51 -1.00 -1.81
CA ILE A 156 0.20 0.03 -1.07
C ILE A 156 1.68 0.05 -1.46
N PHE A 157 2.34 -1.12 -1.44
CA PHE A 157 3.75 -1.23 -1.76
C PHE A 157 4.05 -0.82 -3.21
N PHE A 158 3.28 -1.33 -4.17
CA PHE A 158 3.40 -0.98 -5.58
C PHE A 158 3.15 0.52 -5.84
N ALA A 159 2.08 1.08 -5.28
CA ALA A 159 1.74 2.49 -5.44
C ALA A 159 2.85 3.41 -4.94
N TYR A 160 3.43 3.09 -3.78
CA TYR A 160 4.57 3.83 -3.24
C TYR A 160 5.78 3.78 -4.19
N LEU A 161 6.16 2.58 -4.64
CA LEU A 161 7.32 2.41 -5.51
C LEU A 161 7.16 3.15 -6.85
N VAL A 162 6.01 3.01 -7.51
CA VAL A 162 5.78 3.69 -8.79
C VAL A 162 5.80 5.22 -8.62
N LYS A 163 5.15 5.74 -7.58
CA LYS A 163 5.17 7.17 -7.31
C LYS A 163 6.58 7.70 -7.06
N GLU A 164 7.33 7.06 -6.16
CA GLU A 164 8.63 7.58 -5.73
C GLU A 164 9.75 7.30 -6.74
N ILE A 165 9.69 6.20 -7.49
CA ILE A 165 10.74 5.84 -8.44
C ILE A 165 10.46 6.48 -9.80
N LEU A 166 9.23 6.43 -10.29
CA LEU A 166 8.87 6.86 -11.64
C LEU A 166 8.27 8.27 -11.67
N GLY A 167 7.88 8.84 -10.53
CA GLY A 167 7.24 10.15 -10.47
C GLY A 167 5.84 10.17 -11.07
N LEU A 168 5.19 9.01 -11.20
CA LEU A 168 3.88 8.88 -11.81
C LEU A 168 2.77 9.02 -10.76
N ASP A 169 1.62 9.55 -11.20
CA ASP A 169 0.42 9.53 -10.37
C ASP A 169 -0.13 8.11 -10.30
N VAL A 170 -0.43 7.65 -9.09
CA VAL A 170 -0.97 6.31 -8.83
C VAL A 170 -2.13 6.38 -7.85
N LEU A 171 -3.26 5.83 -8.24
CA LEU A 171 -4.44 5.72 -7.40
C LEU A 171 -4.49 4.33 -6.77
N LEU A 172 -5.00 4.26 -5.54
CA LEU A 172 -5.56 3.03 -4.99
C LEU A 172 -6.99 2.88 -5.53
N VAL A 173 -7.38 1.63 -5.81
CA VAL A 173 -8.59 1.31 -6.56
C VAL A 173 -9.26 0.09 -5.94
N GLY A 174 -10.43 0.34 -5.34
CA GLY A 174 -11.23 -0.68 -4.68
C GLY A 174 -12.32 -1.23 -5.60
N TYR A 175 -12.26 -2.53 -5.89
CA TYR A 175 -13.38 -3.30 -6.43
C TYR A 175 -14.08 -4.05 -5.29
N PRO A 176 -15.33 -4.53 -5.48
CA PRO A 176 -15.98 -5.39 -4.49
C PRO A 176 -15.11 -6.60 -4.11
N GLY A 177 -14.57 -6.57 -2.88
CA GLY A 177 -13.71 -7.60 -2.30
C GLY A 177 -12.31 -7.72 -2.93
N HIS A 178 -11.77 -6.66 -3.52
CA HIS A 178 -10.43 -6.67 -4.11
C HIS A 178 -9.83 -5.27 -4.23
N GLU A 179 -8.63 -5.07 -3.70
CA GLU A 179 -7.87 -3.83 -3.84
C GLU A 179 -6.81 -3.96 -4.94
N CYS A 180 -6.66 -2.95 -5.77
CA CYS A 180 -5.57 -2.84 -6.74
C CYS A 180 -5.12 -1.38 -6.92
N THR A 181 -4.40 -1.08 -8.00
CA THR A 181 -3.98 0.29 -8.31
C THR A 181 -4.35 0.70 -9.73
N ALA A 182 -4.24 1.99 -10.01
CA ALA A 182 -4.24 2.50 -11.39
C ALA A 182 -3.17 3.58 -11.56
N VAL A 183 -2.37 3.49 -12.61
CA VAL A 183 -1.23 4.37 -12.89
C VAL A 183 -1.54 5.27 -14.07
N ALA A 184 -1.27 6.57 -13.94
CA ALA A 184 -1.35 7.48 -15.07
C ALA A 184 -0.05 7.46 -15.87
N LEU A 185 -0.07 6.70 -16.97
CA LEU A 185 1.04 6.57 -17.91
C LEU A 185 0.99 7.65 -18.98
N SER A 186 2.15 8.02 -19.50
CA SER A 186 2.33 8.96 -20.61
C SER A 186 1.75 8.41 -21.92
N GLU A 187 1.78 7.09 -22.09
CA GLU A 187 1.23 6.39 -23.25
C GLU A 187 0.28 5.26 -22.81
N ALA A 188 -0.77 5.03 -23.59
CA ALA A 188 -1.73 3.95 -23.31
C ALA A 188 -1.09 2.57 -23.56
N PRO A 189 -1.19 1.61 -22.63
CA PRO A 189 -0.82 0.22 -22.90
C PRO A 189 -1.67 -0.36 -24.04
N GLN A 190 -1.14 -1.29 -24.84
CA GLN A 190 -1.88 -1.84 -25.99
C GLN A 190 -3.20 -2.51 -25.59
N ARG A 191 -3.17 -3.31 -24.52
CA ARG A 191 -4.35 -3.94 -23.94
C ARG A 191 -4.58 -3.31 -22.57
N HIS A 192 -5.65 -2.53 -22.43
CA HIS A 192 -5.89 -1.80 -21.19
C HIS A 192 -7.36 -1.79 -20.77
N THR A 193 -7.56 -1.72 -19.47
CA THR A 193 -8.74 -1.14 -18.80
C THR A 193 -8.28 0.14 -18.15
N SER A 194 -9.05 1.21 -18.33
CA SER A 194 -8.72 2.53 -17.81
C SER A 194 -9.91 3.14 -17.08
N LEU A 195 -9.60 4.11 -16.24
CA LEU A 195 -10.58 4.99 -15.62
C LEU A 195 -10.14 6.44 -15.81
N ASN A 196 -11.12 7.33 -16.02
CA ASN A 196 -10.87 8.77 -16.02
C ASN A 196 -11.15 9.32 -14.62
N TYR A 197 -10.15 9.94 -14.02
CA TYR A 197 -10.27 10.56 -12.71
C TYR A 197 -9.71 11.98 -12.76
N LYS A 198 -10.53 12.96 -12.34
CA LYS A 198 -10.21 14.39 -12.37
C LYS A 198 -9.62 14.87 -13.72
N GLY A 199 -10.12 14.34 -14.83
CA GLY A 199 -9.68 14.71 -16.18
C GLY A 199 -8.39 14.06 -16.66
N LYS A 200 -7.78 13.16 -15.87
CA LYS A 200 -6.60 12.36 -16.25
C LYS A 200 -6.99 10.89 -16.43
N ASN A 201 -6.36 10.22 -17.40
CA ASN A 201 -6.55 8.78 -17.61
C ASN A 201 -5.57 7.98 -16.77
N TYR A 202 -6.07 6.97 -16.08
CA TYR A 202 -5.30 6.00 -15.32
C TYR A 202 -5.59 4.60 -15.86
N TYR A 203 -4.57 3.74 -15.87
CA TYR A 203 -4.66 2.36 -16.37
C TYR A 203 -4.51 1.39 -15.21
N ILE A 204 -5.36 0.37 -15.16
CA ILE A 204 -5.39 -0.61 -14.06
C ILE A 204 -4.06 -1.35 -13.98
N CYS A 205 -3.47 -1.41 -12.78
CA CYS A 205 -2.26 -2.15 -12.47
C CYS A 205 -2.54 -2.99 -11.23
N ASP A 206 -2.62 -4.30 -11.40
CA ASP A 206 -3.03 -5.21 -10.32
C ASP A 206 -1.85 -6.09 -9.87
N PRO A 207 -1.26 -5.81 -8.69
CA PRO A 207 -0.12 -6.56 -8.19
C PRO A 207 -0.50 -7.95 -7.62
N THR A 208 -1.78 -8.32 -7.68
CA THR A 208 -2.30 -9.65 -7.32
C THR A 208 -2.77 -10.43 -8.55
N TYR A 209 -2.95 -9.77 -9.71
CA TYR A 209 -3.22 -10.46 -10.97
C TYR A 209 -1.92 -10.99 -11.58
N MET A 210 -1.49 -12.17 -11.13
CA MET A 210 -0.21 -12.79 -11.50
C MET A 210 0.05 -12.83 -13.02
N GLY A 211 1.21 -12.31 -13.43
CA GLY A 211 1.69 -12.26 -14.82
C GLY A 211 1.01 -11.21 -15.69
N ALA A 212 0.24 -10.30 -15.09
CA ALA A 212 -0.41 -9.22 -15.79
C ALA A 212 0.50 -7.99 -15.89
N ASP A 213 0.59 -7.43 -17.10
CA ASP A 213 1.22 -6.14 -17.36
C ASP A 213 0.31 -4.98 -16.95
N VAL A 214 0.88 -3.78 -16.83
CA VAL A 214 0.14 -2.54 -16.63
C VAL A 214 -0.95 -2.35 -17.71
N GLY A 215 -2.12 -1.91 -17.27
CA GLY A 215 -3.34 -1.83 -18.07
C GLY A 215 -4.21 -3.09 -18.02
N MET A 216 -3.67 -4.27 -17.71
CA MET A 216 -4.48 -5.48 -17.66
C MET A 216 -5.33 -5.53 -16.39
N CYS A 217 -6.63 -5.77 -16.56
CA CYS A 217 -7.59 -5.92 -15.48
C CYS A 217 -8.11 -7.37 -15.43
N MET A 218 -8.37 -7.87 -14.22
CA MET A 218 -9.00 -9.18 -14.05
C MET A 218 -10.35 -9.22 -14.80
N PRO A 219 -10.67 -10.31 -15.54
CA PRO A 219 -11.88 -10.36 -16.38
C PRO A 219 -13.20 -10.04 -15.66
N LYS A 220 -13.32 -10.41 -14.38
CA LYS A 220 -14.52 -10.13 -13.57
C LYS A 220 -14.75 -8.64 -13.27
N TYR A 221 -13.71 -7.81 -13.40
CA TYR A 221 -13.73 -6.40 -12.99
C TYR A 221 -13.71 -5.41 -14.17
N VAL A 222 -13.47 -5.86 -15.41
CA VAL A 222 -13.38 -4.99 -16.62
C VAL A 222 -14.58 -4.06 -16.81
N ASN A 223 -15.79 -4.49 -16.43
CA ASN A 223 -17.03 -3.71 -16.57
C ASN A 223 -17.59 -3.24 -15.21
N VAL A 224 -16.79 -3.29 -14.16
CA VAL A 224 -17.17 -2.83 -12.82
C VAL A 224 -16.57 -1.45 -12.62
N ASN A 225 -17.36 -0.50 -12.13
CA ASN A 225 -16.81 0.80 -11.73
C ASN A 225 -16.17 0.64 -10.35
N PRO A 226 -14.86 0.86 -10.20
CA PRO A 226 -14.23 0.81 -8.89
C PRO A 226 -14.43 2.13 -8.12
N GLU A 227 -14.17 2.06 -6.82
CA GLU A 227 -13.97 3.23 -5.97
C GLU A 227 -12.51 3.68 -6.06
N VAL A 228 -12.28 4.99 -5.98
CA VAL A 228 -10.93 5.58 -6.04
C VAL A 228 -10.58 6.10 -4.66
N GLU A 229 -9.40 5.68 -4.16
CA GLU A 229 -8.83 6.16 -2.91
C GLU A 229 -7.56 6.98 -3.18
N GLU A 230 -7.64 8.29 -2.97
CA GLU A 230 -6.46 9.17 -2.97
C GLU A 230 -5.70 9.00 -1.66
N TRP A 231 -4.37 8.96 -1.75
CA TRP A 231 -3.49 8.72 -0.60
C TRP A 231 -2.37 9.76 -0.46
N TYR A 232 -2.45 10.87 -1.22
CA TYR A 232 -1.48 11.96 -1.19
C TYR A 232 -2.06 13.31 -1.59
#